data_AF-A0A969WXE1-F1
#
_entry.id   AF-A0A969WXE1-F1
#
_cell.length_a   1.000
_cell.length_b   1.000
_cell.length_c   1.000
_cell.angle_alpha   90.00
_cell.angle_beta   90.00
_cell.angle_gamma   90.00
#
_symmetry.space_group_name_H-M   'P 1'
#
loop_
_entity.id
_entity.type
_entity.pdbx_description
1 polymer ?
#
loop_
_entity_poly.entity_id
_entity_poly.type
_entity_poly.pdbx_seq_one_letter_code
_entity_poly.pdbx_strand_id
1 'polypeptide(L)' 'MIPFTSIGSKHGLLVGVRSDEFTIQTGSESLTYPKVVIGLYREPLSPEGSFQVLVPASLVQR' A
#
# COMPACT_ATOMS: atom_id res chain seq x y z
N MET A 1 0.21 15.03 -2.91
CA MET A 1 0.51 14.06 -3.98
C MET A 1 1.74 13.27 -3.58
N ILE A 2 1.76 11.96 -3.78
CA ILE A 2 2.94 11.12 -3.47
C ILE A 2 3.63 10.80 -4.79
N PRO A 3 4.95 11.02 -4.93
CA PRO A 3 5.71 10.51 -6.05
C PRO A 3 5.80 8.98 -5.95
N PHE A 4 5.35 8.27 -6.98
CA PHE A 4 5.49 6.81 -7.07
C PHE A 4 6.10 6.43 -8.42
N THR A 5 6.94 5.40 -8.40
CA THR A 5 7.53 4.83 -9.61
C THR A 5 6.74 3.59 -9.97
N SER A 6 5.75 3.71 -10.85
CA SER A 6 5.12 2.53 -11.47
C SER A 6 6.06 1.98 -12.55
N ILE A 7 6.14 0.66 -12.69
CA ILE A 7 6.73 0.01 -13.87
C ILE A 7 5.96 0.54 -15.09
N GLY A 8 6.53 1.50 -15.81
CA GLY A 8 5.97 2.04 -17.06
C GLY A 8 5.78 3.56 -17.15
N SER A 9 5.95 4.36 -16.10
CA SER A 9 5.90 5.83 -16.24
C SER A 9 6.75 6.56 -15.19
N LYS A 10 7.88 7.13 -15.64
CA LYS A 10 8.61 8.16 -14.89
C LYS A 10 7.63 9.34 -14.70
N HIS A 11 7.28 9.67 -13.45
CA HIS A 11 6.45 10.81 -13.01
C HIS A 11 4.92 10.61 -12.88
N GLY A 12 4.45 9.40 -12.56
CA GLY A 12 3.05 9.21 -12.13
C GLY A 12 2.76 9.92 -10.81
N LEU A 13 1.58 10.56 -10.70
CA LEU A 13 1.05 11.13 -9.46
C LEU A 13 -0.02 10.21 -8.90
N LEU A 14 0.15 9.76 -7.65
CA LEU A 14 -0.84 8.92 -6.95
C LEU A 14 -1.60 9.77 -5.92
N VAL A 15 -2.92 9.58 -5.88
CA VAL A 15 -3.74 10.12 -4.80
C VAL A 15 -3.39 9.37 -3.52
N GLY A 16 -3.13 10.10 -2.44
CA GLY A 16 -2.74 9.52 -1.16
C GLY A 16 -3.72 9.90 -0.06
N VAL A 17 -4.04 8.95 0.82
CA VAL A 17 -4.79 9.18 2.05
C VAL A 17 -3.84 8.98 3.22
N ARG A 18 -3.74 9.97 4.11
CA ARG A 18 -3.01 9.83 5.37
C ARG A 18 -3.95 9.22 6.40
N SER A 19 -3.64 8.04 6.90
CA SER A 19 -4.37 7.42 8.00
C SER A 19 -3.81 7.88 9.34
N ASP A 20 -4.66 7.86 10.37
CA ASP A 20 -4.20 8.02 11.75
C ASP A 20 -3.50 6.73 12.22
N GLU A 21 -4.11 5.59 11.89
CA GLU A 21 -3.60 4.24 12.17
C GLU A 21 -3.78 3.32 10.96
N PHE A 22 -2.83 2.41 10.76
CA PHE A 22 -2.89 1.34 9.77
C PHE A 22 -2.47 0.03 10.43
N THR A 23 -3.32 -1.00 10.33
CA THR A 23 -3.10 -2.29 10.96
C THR A 23 -3.07 -3.39 9.91
N ILE A 24 -2.00 -4.19 9.91
CA ILE A 24 -1.87 -5.40 9.10
C ILE A 24 -2.15 -6.60 10.00
N GLN A 25 -3.13 -7.41 9.60
CA GLN A 25 -3.42 -8.69 10.26
C GLN A 25 -2.71 -9.81 9.50
N THR A 26 -1.79 -10.49 10.15
CA THR A 26 -1.02 -11.62 9.60
C THR A 26 -1.26 -12.86 10.44
N GLY A 27 -2.29 -13.62 10.10
CA GLY A 27 -2.63 -14.86 10.82
C GLY A 27 -2.86 -14.62 12.32
N SER A 28 -1.86 -14.91 13.15
CA SER A 28 -1.88 -14.73 14.60
C SER A 28 -1.39 -13.36 15.09
N GLU A 29 -0.80 -12.55 14.22
CA GLU A 29 -0.19 -11.27 14.60
C GLU A 29 -0.95 -10.07 14.04
N SER A 30 -0.85 -8.95 14.76
CA SER A 30 -1.41 -7.66 14.37
C SER A 30 -0.30 -6.62 14.46
N LEU A 31 0.08 -6.06 13.30
CA LEU A 31 1.13 -5.05 13.19
C LEU A 31 0.50 -3.68 12.94
N THR A 32 0.61 -2.79 13.93
CA THR A 32 -0.01 -1.46 13.88
C THR A 32 1.03 -0.37 13.66
N TYR A 33 0.73 0.52 12.72
CA TYR A 33 1.60 1.61 12.28
C TYR A 33 0.84 2.94 12.32
N PRO A 34 1.34 3.96 13.05
CA PRO A 34 0.73 5.29 13.04
C PRO A 34 1.14 6.06 11.77
N LYS A 35 0.25 6.96 11.31
CA LYS A 35 0.55 7.98 10.29
C LYS A 35 1.03 7.43 8.94
N VAL A 36 0.52 6.28 8.52
CA VAL A 36 0.82 5.70 7.21
C VAL A 36 0.12 6.49 6.11
N VAL A 37 0.80 6.66 4.97
CA VAL A 37 0.17 7.20 3.77
C VAL A 37 -0.13 6.06 2.81
N ILE A 38 -1.40 5.88 2.49
CA ILE A 38 -1.90 4.84 1.59
C ILE A 38 -2.12 5.46 0.21
N GLY A 39 -1.49 4.89 -0.81
CA GLY A 39 -1.69 5.27 -2.20
C GLY A 39 -2.93 4.60 -2.81
N LEU A 40 -3.80 5.38 -3.46
CA LEU A 40 -5.00 4.87 -4.15
C LEU A 40 -4.69 4.63 -5.63
N TYR A 41 -4.60 3.36 -6.00
CA TYR A 41 -4.46 2.91 -7.37
C TYR A 41 -5.82 2.48 -7.93
N ARG A 42 -6.16 2.95 -9.14
CA ARG A 42 -7.51 2.75 -9.72
C ARG A 42 -7.66 1.42 -10.47
N GLU A 43 -6.55 0.85 -10.93
CA GLU A 43 -6.58 -0.40 -11.68
C GLU A 43 -6.40 -1.60 -10.74
N PRO A 44 -6.92 -2.79 -11.11
CA PRO A 44 -6.67 -4.02 -10.37
C PRO A 44 -5.16 -4.32 -10.28
N LEU A 45 -4.72 -4.84 -9.13
CA LEU A 45 -3.33 -5.31 -8.97
C LEU A 45 -3.14 -6.75 -9.45
N SER A 46 -4.23 -7.54 -9.54
CA SER A 46 -4.27 -8.79 -10.27
C SER A 46 -5.58 -8.92 -11.04
N PRO A 47 -5.58 -9.58 -12.21
CA PRO A 47 -6.79 -9.72 -13.03
C PRO A 47 -7.94 -10.40 -12.27
N GLU A 48 -7.62 -11.32 -11.35
CA GLU A 48 -8.58 -12.09 -10.56
C GLU A 48 -8.92 -11.44 -9.22
N GLY A 49 -8.30 -10.31 -8.87
CA GLY A 49 -8.53 -9.60 -7.60
C GLY A 49 -7.96 -10.29 -6.34
N SER A 50 -7.11 -11.30 -6.54
CA SER A 50 -6.37 -12.01 -5.49
C SER A 50 -5.39 -11.10 -4.72
N PHE A 51 -4.93 -10.01 -5.33
CA PHE A 51 -4.08 -9.01 -4.72
C PHE A 51 -4.77 -7.64 -4.78
N GLN A 52 -4.92 -7.01 -3.62
CA GLN A 52 -5.67 -5.74 -3.47
C GLN A 52 -4.82 -4.61 -2.90
N VAL A 53 -3.66 -4.91 -2.29
CA VAL A 53 -2.77 -3.94 -1.67
C VAL A 53 -1.32 -4.34 -1.91
N LEU A 54 -0.45 -3.35 -2.17
CA LEU A 54 1.00 -3.52 -2.13
C LEU A 54 1.53 -3.02 -0.78
N VAL A 55 2.21 -3.91 -0.04
CA VAL A 55 2.80 -3.59 1.26
C VAL A 55 4.31 -3.84 1.18
N PRO A 56 5.18 -2.88 1.58
CA PRO A 56 6.60 -3.14 1.71
C PRO A 56 6.89 -4.31 2.64
N ALA A 57 7.76 -5.23 2.22
CA ALA A 57 8.10 -6.43 3.01
C ALA A 57 8.61 -6.10 4.42
N SER A 58 9.29 -4.96 4.61
CA SER A 58 9.77 -4.48 5.91
C SER A 58 8.66 -4.13 6.91
N LEU A 59 7.40 -3.97 6.46
CA LEU A 59 6.24 -3.81 7.33
C LEU A 59 5.63 -5.14 7.77
N VAL A 60 6.14 -6.28 7.28
CA VAL A 60 5.58 -7.60 7.56
C VAL A 60 6.64 -8.55 8.11
N GLN A 61 7.85 -8.53 7.56
CA GLN A 61 8.96 -9.37 7.95
C GLN A 61 9.85 -8.58 8.92
N ARG A 62 9.82 -8.97 10.20
CA ARG A 62 10.75 -8.50 11.23
C ARG A 62 11.88 -9.51 11.43
#